data_AF-A0A7X7DWQ7-F1
#
_entry.id   AF-A0A7X7DWQ7-F1
#
_cell.length_a   1.000
_cell.length_b   1.000
_cell.length_c   1.000
_cell.angle_alpha   90.00
_cell.angle_beta   90.00
_cell.angle_gamma   90.00
#
_symmetry.space_group_name_H-M   'P 1'
#
loop_
_entity.id
_entity.type
_entity.pdbx_description
1 polymer ?
#
loop_
_entity_poly.entity_id
_entity_poly.type
_entity_poly.pdbx_seq_one_letter_code
_entity_poly.pdbx_strand_id
1 'polypeptide(L)'
;PNEDGVPNHYPNGTTAVDNHHMITGSNTQGKLYSATATCDDWTSTTASGKPRCGFSWPRDSRNTYSWISGYDANGCEAGYETVNNGGGVRGTKIIGSGGGYGGFYCFALNP
;
A
#
# COMPACT_ATOMS: atom_id res chain seq x y z
N PRO A 1 5.03 9.22 -8.35
CA PRO A 1 5.15 10.60 -7.84
C PRO A 1 4.11 10.86 -6.75
N ASN A 2 4.37 11.82 -5.86
CA ASN A 2 3.35 12.31 -4.95
C ASN A 2 2.25 13.09 -5.71
N GLU A 3 1.29 13.62 -4.96
CA GLU A 3 0.15 14.42 -5.43
C GLU A 3 0.57 15.65 -6.25
N ASP A 4 1.75 16.23 -5.97
CA ASP A 4 2.35 17.36 -6.70
C ASP A 4 3.15 16.94 -7.95
N GLY A 5 3.16 15.65 -8.30
CA GLY A 5 3.88 15.12 -9.46
C GLY A 5 5.39 14.88 -9.23
N VAL A 6 5.91 15.05 -8.01
CA VAL A 6 7.32 14.87 -7.68
C VAL A 6 7.65 13.37 -7.47
N PRO A 7 8.72 12.80 -8.07
CA PRO A 7 9.18 11.43 -7.80
C PRO A 7 9.51 11.16 -6.32
N ASN A 8 9.94 9.94 -5.98
CA ASN A 8 10.32 9.63 -4.59
C ASN A 8 11.40 10.60 -4.08
N HIS A 9 11.06 11.36 -3.04
CA HIS A 9 11.90 12.36 -2.41
C HIS A 9 11.53 12.42 -0.92
N TYR A 10 12.41 12.95 -0.08
CA TYR A 10 12.03 13.32 1.28
C TYR A 10 11.35 14.68 1.29
N PRO A 11 10.36 14.92 2.19
CA PRO A 11 9.72 16.24 2.34
C PRO A 11 10.71 17.35 2.71
N ASN A 12 11.91 16.98 3.17
CA ASN A 12 12.97 17.83 3.69
C ASN A 12 14.39 17.34 3.31
N GLY A 13 14.52 16.40 2.36
CA GLY A 13 15.79 15.98 1.76
C GLY A 13 16.80 15.15 2.59
N THR A 14 16.54 14.82 3.86
CA THR A 14 17.57 14.27 4.80
C THR A 14 17.35 12.82 5.20
N THR A 15 16.26 12.56 5.92
CA THR A 15 15.53 11.27 5.95
C THR A 15 14.34 11.25 4.81
N ALA A 16 13.72 9.85 3.05
CA ALA A 16 12.74 9.61 1.90
C ALA A 16 11.41 8.96 2.34
N VAL A 17 10.27 9.56 1.96
CA VAL A 17 8.95 9.05 2.37
C VAL A 17 8.57 7.81 1.58
N ASP A 18 7.97 6.85 2.27
CA ASP A 18 7.54 5.57 1.71
C ASP A 18 6.11 5.71 1.13
N ASN A 19 5.84 6.85 0.48
CA ASN A 19 4.52 7.28 -0.01
C ASN A 19 4.11 6.61 -1.33
N HIS A 20 4.67 5.42 -1.60
CA HIS A 20 4.55 4.70 -2.86
C HIS A 20 3.63 3.48 -2.80
N HIS A 21 3.03 3.21 -1.64
CA HIS A 21 2.13 2.07 -1.45
C HIS A 21 0.80 2.34 -2.13
N MET A 22 0.44 1.50 -3.10
CA MET A 22 -0.86 1.52 -3.75
C MET A 22 -1.71 0.37 -3.24
N ILE A 23 -2.87 0.66 -2.67
CA ILE A 23 -3.83 -0.37 -2.24
C ILE A 23 -4.59 -0.89 -3.48
N THR A 24 -4.53 -2.20 -3.77
CA THR A 24 -5.03 -2.81 -5.03
C THR A 24 -5.87 -4.07 -4.88
N GLY A 25 -5.72 -4.83 -3.78
CA GLY A 25 -6.36 -6.13 -3.59
C GLY A 25 -5.96 -7.22 -4.60
N SER A 26 -4.97 -6.95 -5.46
CA SER A 26 -4.79 -7.65 -6.74
C SER A 26 -3.46 -8.40 -6.85
N ASN A 27 -3.48 -9.54 -7.54
CA ASN A 27 -2.29 -10.30 -7.92
C ASN A 27 -1.60 -9.69 -9.16
N THR A 28 -0.45 -10.23 -9.55
CA THR A 28 0.35 -9.72 -10.70
C THR A 28 -0.36 -9.81 -12.06
N GLN A 29 -1.51 -10.47 -12.16
CA GLN A 29 -2.35 -10.53 -13.37
C GLN A 29 -3.55 -9.57 -13.33
N GLY A 30 -3.68 -8.70 -12.31
CA GLY A 30 -4.84 -7.81 -12.16
C GLY A 30 -6.14 -8.53 -11.74
N LYS A 31 -6.03 -9.72 -11.13
CA LYS A 31 -7.16 -10.45 -10.54
C LYS A 31 -7.10 -10.37 -9.01
N LEU A 32 -8.24 -10.56 -8.34
CA LEU A 32 -8.31 -10.65 -6.87
C LEU A 32 -7.22 -11.58 -6.31
N TYR A 33 -6.43 -11.08 -5.34
CA TYR A 33 -5.30 -11.82 -4.75
C TYR A 33 -5.77 -12.90 -3.76
N SER A 34 -6.72 -12.57 -2.89
CA SER A 34 -7.38 -13.49 -1.97
C SER A 34 -8.73 -12.91 -1.52
N ALA A 35 -9.59 -13.73 -0.92
CA ALA A 35 -10.87 -13.29 -0.37
C ALA A 35 -10.77 -12.28 0.80
N THR A 36 -9.57 -12.06 1.34
CA THR A 36 -9.31 -11.09 2.43
C THR A 36 -8.34 -9.98 2.01
N ALA A 37 -8.03 -9.88 0.72
CA ALA A 37 -7.12 -8.90 0.14
C ALA A 37 -7.73 -7.50 -0.03
N THR A 38 -9.05 -7.36 0.16
CA THR A 38 -9.80 -6.13 -0.11
C THR A 38 -10.46 -5.50 1.12
N CYS A 39 -10.30 -6.04 2.34
CA CYS A 39 -10.95 -5.51 3.54
C CYS A 39 -12.49 -5.34 3.37
N ASP A 40 -13.15 -6.46 3.04
CA ASP A 40 -14.57 -6.54 2.66
C ASP A 40 -14.92 -5.53 1.55
N ASP A 41 -14.21 -5.64 0.42
CA ASP A 41 -14.32 -4.75 -0.76
C ASP A 41 -14.27 -3.25 -0.42
N TRP A 42 -13.33 -2.93 0.47
CA TRP A 42 -12.93 -1.60 0.94
C TRP A 42 -14.00 -0.89 1.79
N THR A 43 -14.99 -1.65 2.27
CA THR A 43 -16.08 -1.14 3.11
C THR A 43 -15.81 -1.25 4.61
N SER A 44 -14.83 -2.06 5.03
CA SER A 44 -14.68 -2.51 6.41
C SER A 44 -13.34 -2.11 7.05
N THR A 45 -13.43 -1.30 8.11
CA THR A 45 -12.27 -0.91 8.93
C THR A 45 -11.93 -1.91 10.04
N THR A 46 -12.70 -2.99 10.16
CA THR A 46 -12.56 -4.00 11.22
C THR A 46 -12.36 -5.42 10.70
N ALA A 47 -12.38 -5.62 9.37
CA ALA A 47 -12.18 -6.89 8.69
C ALA A 47 -10.90 -7.62 9.15
N SER A 48 -11.01 -8.95 9.30
CA SER A 48 -9.86 -9.83 9.48
C SER A 48 -9.18 -10.10 8.14
N GLY A 49 -8.38 -9.14 7.67
CA GLY A 49 -7.64 -9.23 6.42
C GLY A 49 -6.26 -8.60 6.48
N LYS A 50 -5.51 -8.77 5.39
CA LYS A 50 -4.26 -8.05 5.10
C LYS A 50 -4.35 -7.60 3.64
N PRO A 51 -4.68 -6.33 3.38
CA PRO A 51 -4.99 -5.92 2.02
C PRO A 51 -3.74 -5.97 1.15
N ARG A 52 -3.93 -6.35 -0.12
CA ARG A 52 -2.82 -6.48 -1.07
C ARG A 52 -2.45 -5.12 -1.62
N CYS A 53 -1.15 -4.83 -1.57
CA CYS A 53 -0.56 -3.59 -2.00
C CYS A 53 0.37 -3.82 -3.20
N GLY A 54 0.38 -2.87 -4.13
CA GLY A 54 1.42 -2.69 -5.14
C GLY A 54 2.20 -1.39 -4.91
N PHE A 55 2.91 -0.94 -5.93
CA PHE A 55 3.88 0.16 -5.86
C PHE A 55 3.74 1.13 -7.04
N SER A 56 3.37 2.40 -6.79
CA SER A 56 3.18 3.40 -7.85
C SER A 56 4.49 3.85 -8.53
N TRP A 57 5.64 3.49 -7.96
CA TRP A 57 6.97 3.56 -8.56
C TRP A 57 7.90 2.54 -7.86
N PRO A 58 9.07 2.20 -8.40
CA PRO A 58 9.92 1.14 -7.84
C PRO A 58 10.30 1.38 -6.37
N ARG A 59 10.10 0.36 -5.54
CA ARG A 59 10.46 0.35 -4.11
C ARG A 59 11.98 0.45 -3.89
N ASP A 60 12.75 -0.23 -4.75
CA ASP A 60 14.21 -0.27 -4.72
C ASP A 60 14.79 -0.21 -6.14
N SER A 61 16.12 -0.13 -6.25
CA SER A 61 16.85 -0.12 -7.52
C SER A 61 16.82 -1.45 -8.28
N ARG A 62 16.21 -2.50 -7.71
CA ARG A 62 16.08 -3.84 -8.32
C ARG A 62 14.74 -4.01 -9.03
N ASN A 63 13.76 -3.14 -8.75
CA ASN A 63 12.44 -3.11 -9.38
C ASN A 63 11.73 -4.48 -9.39
N THR A 64 11.79 -5.18 -8.26
CA THR A 64 11.38 -6.60 -8.13
C THR A 64 9.88 -6.82 -7.92
N TYR A 65 9.10 -5.74 -7.75
CA TYR A 65 7.68 -5.81 -7.41
C TYR A 65 6.82 -5.15 -8.49
N SER A 66 5.64 -5.71 -8.75
CA SER A 66 4.69 -5.14 -9.71
C SER A 66 3.96 -3.94 -9.12
N TRP A 67 3.62 -2.96 -9.96
CA TRP A 67 2.77 -1.84 -9.55
C TRP A 67 1.39 -2.28 -9.05
N ILE A 68 0.91 -3.43 -9.51
CA ILE A 68 -0.35 -4.06 -9.07
C ILE A 68 -0.16 -4.82 -7.75
N SER A 69 1.00 -5.44 -7.54
CA SER A 69 1.15 -6.47 -6.51
C SER A 69 2.60 -6.62 -6.03
N GLY A 70 2.80 -6.36 -4.74
CA GLY A 70 4.10 -6.29 -4.07
C GLY A 70 4.12 -6.94 -2.69
N TYR A 71 3.35 -6.42 -1.74
CA TYR A 71 3.32 -6.91 -0.34
C TYR A 71 1.90 -6.89 0.25
N ASP A 72 1.74 -7.52 1.42
CA ASP A 72 0.47 -7.55 2.18
C ASP A 72 0.59 -6.62 3.40
N ALA A 73 -0.32 -5.63 3.51
CA ALA A 73 -0.29 -4.66 4.62
C ALA A 73 -0.62 -5.30 5.99
N ASN A 74 -0.54 -4.54 7.08
CA ASN A 74 -0.82 -5.08 8.42
C ASN A 74 -2.30 -5.35 8.70
N GLY A 75 -3.21 -4.60 8.07
CA GLY A 75 -4.62 -4.95 8.04
C GLY A 75 -5.51 -3.85 7.49
N CYS A 76 -6.74 -3.82 7.99
CA CYS A 76 -7.85 -3.00 7.49
C CYS A 76 -8.20 -1.80 8.39
N GLU A 77 -7.59 -1.66 9.56
CA GLU A 77 -7.87 -0.56 10.50
C GLU A 77 -7.37 0.77 9.92
N ALA A 78 -8.19 1.82 10.00
CA ALA A 78 -7.86 3.14 9.47
C ALA A 78 -6.77 3.81 10.32
N GLY A 79 -5.69 4.25 9.67
CA GLY A 79 -4.58 4.95 10.33
C GLY A 79 -3.27 4.85 9.54
N TYR A 80 -2.25 5.52 10.06
CA TYR A 80 -0.89 5.56 9.50
C TYR A 80 0.14 5.69 10.62
N GLU A 81 1.35 5.20 10.37
CA GLU A 81 2.52 5.47 11.23
C GLU A 81 3.35 6.61 10.61
N THR A 82 3.89 7.52 11.43
CA THR A 82 4.74 8.64 10.98
C THR A 82 6.23 8.29 10.89
N VAL A 83 6.61 7.07 11.28
CA VAL A 83 7.99 6.59 11.36
C VAL A 83 8.11 5.35 10.48
N ASN A 84 9.04 5.35 9.51
CA ASN A 84 9.30 4.16 8.72
C ASN A 84 10.02 3.11 9.58
N ASN A 85 9.39 1.93 9.71
CA ASN A 85 9.91 0.77 10.44
C ASN A 85 9.94 -0.50 9.56
N GLY A 86 9.81 -0.36 8.24
CA GLY A 86 10.01 -1.40 7.22
C GLY A 86 8.99 -2.57 7.16
N GLY A 87 8.33 -2.88 8.28
CA GLY A 87 7.31 -3.93 8.41
C GLY A 87 6.20 -3.62 9.43
N GLY A 88 6.21 -2.41 10.00
CA GLY A 88 5.16 -1.91 10.91
C GLY A 88 5.20 -2.45 12.32
N VAL A 89 4.39 -1.86 13.21
CA VAL A 89 4.31 -2.29 14.61
C VAL A 89 3.55 -3.61 14.69
N ARG A 90 4.25 -4.65 15.19
CA ARG A 90 3.73 -6.02 15.32
C ARG A 90 2.46 -6.06 16.17
N GLY A 91 1.38 -6.55 15.58
CA GLY A 91 0.08 -6.71 16.26
C GLY A 91 -0.93 -5.59 15.99
N THR A 92 -0.53 -4.49 15.33
CA THR A 92 -1.49 -3.58 14.70
C THR A 92 -2.18 -4.26 13.52
N LYS A 93 -3.41 -3.84 13.19
CA LYS A 93 -4.03 -4.13 11.89
C LYS A 93 -4.19 -2.85 11.07
N ILE A 94 -3.40 -1.82 11.35
CA ILE A 94 -3.48 -0.51 10.70
C ILE A 94 -2.95 -0.62 9.27
N ILE A 95 -3.70 -0.09 8.30
CA ILE A 95 -3.37 -0.21 6.88
C ILE A 95 -2.06 0.51 6.50
N GLY A 96 -1.84 1.72 7.04
CA GLY A 96 -0.59 2.50 6.89
C GLY A 96 0.49 2.21 7.94
N SER A 97 0.46 1.03 8.58
CA SER A 97 1.52 0.59 9.49
C SER A 97 2.80 0.25 8.72
N GLY A 98 3.95 0.63 9.27
CA GLY A 98 5.27 0.55 8.61
C GLY A 98 5.83 1.89 8.17
N GLY A 99 5.04 2.96 8.22
CA GLY A 99 5.43 4.32 7.83
C GLY A 99 5.35 4.61 6.34
N GLY A 100 4.74 3.72 5.56
CA GLY A 100 4.48 3.92 4.14
C GLY A 100 2.98 4.02 3.84
N TYR A 101 2.65 5.00 3.02
CA TYR A 101 1.29 5.42 2.67
C TYR A 101 1.17 5.59 1.14
N GLY A 102 0.03 6.05 0.64
CA GLY A 102 -0.16 6.34 -0.77
C GLY A 102 -1.59 6.16 -1.21
N GLY A 103 -1.79 5.95 -2.52
CA GLY A 103 -3.09 5.97 -3.16
C GLY A 103 -3.87 4.65 -3.09
N PHE A 104 -5.16 4.77 -3.38
CA PHE A 104 -6.07 3.65 -3.60
C PHE A 104 -6.40 3.54 -5.08
N TYR A 105 -6.39 2.33 -5.65
CA TYR A 105 -6.65 2.12 -7.08
C TYR A 105 -7.84 1.17 -7.32
N CYS A 106 -8.97 1.74 -7.74
CA CYS A 106 -10.11 0.97 -8.24
C CYS A 106 -9.90 0.60 -9.71
N PHE A 107 -10.21 -0.65 -10.07
CA PHE A 107 -10.55 -1.00 -11.45
C PHE A 107 -12.02 -0.66 -11.72
N ALA A 108 -12.30 0.06 -12.81
CA ALA A 108 -13.67 0.26 -13.25
C ALA A 108 -14.24 -1.06 -13.80
N LEU A 109 -15.43 -1.46 -13.35
CA LEU A 109 -16.10 -2.69 -13.81
C LEU A 109 -16.61 -2.58 -15.26
N ASN A 110 -16.78 -1.36 -15.76
CA ASN A 110 -16.97 -1.04 -17.18
C ASN A 110 -16.05 0.15 -17.51
N PRO A 111 -15.17 0.06 -18.52
CA PRO A 111 -14.31 1.16 -18.96
C PRO A 111 -15.02 2.14 -19.92
#